data_AF-A0A2E4HNR9-F1
#
_entry.id   AF-A0A2E4HNR9-F1
#
_cell.length_a   1.000
_cell.length_b   1.000
_cell.length_c   1.000
_cell.angle_alpha   90.00
_cell.angle_beta   90.00
_cell.angle_gamma   90.00
#
_symmetry.space_group_name_H-M   'P 1'
#
loop_
_entity.id
_entity.type
_entity.pdbx_description
1 polymer ?
#
loop_
_entity_poly.entity_id
_entity_poly.type
_entity_poly.pdbx_seq_one_letter_code
_entity_poly.pdbx_strand_id
1 'polypeptide(L)'
;MNDFLLILTIMMSYRGPKEQHSRMERKYFMQIILGIFLILLAIPLETYRTGLGDVEIRQPLPPGGEDRPEPVRIQTNTSSALSYLVIIGGSIVNLHAMKKYHSAYSEIKEKEERPANIFIGLGILCTAIAIGYCLMIIT
;
A
#
# COMPACT_ATOMS: atom_id res chain seq x y z
N MET A 1 -54.35 -15.69 -8.11
CA MET A 1 -53.69 -14.87 -9.16
C MET A 1 -52.84 -13.72 -8.61
N ASN A 2 -52.85 -13.46 -7.28
CA ASN A 2 -52.04 -12.39 -6.66
C ASN A 2 -50.66 -12.86 -6.19
N ASP A 3 -50.49 -14.12 -5.80
CA ASP A 3 -49.23 -14.57 -5.16
C ASP A 3 -48.06 -14.66 -6.15
N PHE A 4 -48.33 -14.99 -7.41
CA PHE A 4 -47.30 -15.05 -8.45
C PHE A 4 -46.80 -13.64 -8.85
N LEU A 5 -47.71 -12.66 -8.94
CA LEU A 5 -47.35 -11.26 -9.14
C LEU A 5 -46.61 -10.70 -7.93
N LEU A 6 -47.02 -11.05 -6.71
CA LEU A 6 -46.32 -10.68 -5.48
C LEU A 6 -44.88 -11.22 -5.47
N ILE A 7 -44.69 -12.50 -5.80
CA ILE A 7 -43.35 -13.12 -5.89
C ILE A 7 -42.52 -12.48 -7.00
N LEU A 8 -43.13 -12.15 -8.16
CA LEU A 8 -42.44 -11.48 -9.27
C LEU A 8 -42.06 -10.04 -8.91
N THR A 9 -42.92 -9.30 -8.21
CA THR A 9 -42.66 -7.94 -7.71
C THR A 9 -41.59 -7.96 -6.63
N ILE A 10 -41.61 -8.94 -5.72
CA ILE A 10 -40.55 -9.15 -4.72
C ILE A 10 -39.24 -9.50 -5.42
N MET A 11 -39.22 -10.42 -6.39
CA MET A 11 -38.02 -10.79 -7.16
C MET A 11 -37.45 -9.63 -8.00
N MET A 12 -38.30 -8.79 -8.60
CA MET A 12 -37.86 -7.60 -9.33
C MET A 12 -37.39 -6.49 -8.40
N SER A 13 -37.93 -6.40 -7.18
CA SER A 13 -37.46 -5.50 -6.11
C SER A 13 -36.15 -6.00 -5.46
N TYR A 14 -35.86 -7.31 -5.54
CA TYR A 14 -34.67 -7.96 -4.96
C TYR A 14 -33.40 -7.84 -5.83
N ARG A 15 -33.50 -7.45 -7.11
CA ARG A 15 -32.32 -7.12 -7.93
C ARG A 15 -31.92 -5.67 -7.67
N GLY A 16 -31.13 -5.45 -6.62
CA GLY A 16 -30.30 -4.25 -6.55
C GLY A 16 -29.48 -4.11 -7.85
N PRO A 17 -29.16 -2.89 -8.30
CA PRO A 17 -28.40 -2.71 -9.54
C PRO A 17 -27.05 -3.43 -9.39
N LYS A 18 -26.90 -4.59 -10.06
CA LYS A 18 -25.68 -5.43 -10.03
C LYS A 18 -24.40 -4.63 -10.27
N GLU A 19 -24.50 -3.49 -10.97
CA GLU A 19 -23.39 -2.60 -11.25
C GLU A 19 -22.90 -1.79 -10.03
N GLN A 20 -23.73 -1.54 -9.02
CA GLN A 20 -23.36 -0.69 -7.88
C GLN A 20 -22.32 -1.36 -6.97
N HIS A 21 -22.44 -2.67 -6.72
CA HIS A 21 -21.44 -3.46 -5.98
C HIS A 21 -20.12 -3.56 -6.74
N SER A 22 -20.17 -3.88 -8.04
CA SER A 22 -18.98 -3.98 -8.90
C SER A 22 -18.22 -2.65 -8.97
N ARG A 23 -18.94 -1.52 -9.08
CA ARG A 23 -18.33 -0.18 -9.10
C ARG A 23 -17.68 0.17 -7.77
N MET A 24 -18.26 -0.26 -6.64
CA MET A 24 -17.68 -0.06 -5.31
C MET A 24 -16.41 -0.90 -5.12
N GLU A 25 -16.47 -2.18 -5.44
CA GLU A 25 -15.33 -3.12 -5.35
C GLU A 25 -14.15 -2.62 -6.20
N ARG A 26 -14.40 -2.18 -7.44
CA ARG A 26 -13.34 -1.60 -8.31
C ARG A 26 -12.69 -0.36 -7.70
N LYS A 27 -13.49 0.55 -7.13
CA LYS A 27 -12.95 1.74 -6.46
C LYS A 27 -12.11 1.36 -5.24
N TYR A 28 -12.57 0.40 -4.45
CA TYR A 28 -11.84 -0.12 -3.31
C TYR A 28 -10.49 -0.72 -3.74
N PHE A 29 -10.47 -1.60 -4.74
CA PHE A 29 -9.24 -2.19 -5.24
C PHE A 29 -8.27 -1.15 -5.82
N MET A 30 -8.76 -0.18 -6.58
CA MET A 30 -7.92 0.93 -7.09
C MET A 30 -7.25 1.71 -5.95
N GLN A 31 -7.98 1.96 -4.86
CA GLN A 31 -7.42 2.66 -3.70
C GLN A 31 -6.39 1.83 -2.94
N ILE A 32 -6.63 0.52 -2.79
CA ILE A 32 -5.65 -0.40 -2.19
C ILE A 32 -4.38 -0.49 -3.03
N ILE A 33 -4.51 -0.61 -4.35
CA ILE A 33 -3.36 -0.61 -5.26
C ILE A 33 -2.56 0.68 -5.14
N LEU A 34 -3.24 1.83 -5.03
CA LEU A 34 -2.57 3.12 -4.86
C LEU A 34 -1.80 3.20 -3.53
N GLY A 35 -2.36 2.73 -2.42
CA GLY A 35 -1.62 2.70 -1.15
C GLY A 35 -0.49 1.67 -1.13
N ILE A 36 -0.64 0.52 -1.81
CA ILE A 36 0.47 -0.43 -2.01
C ILE A 36 1.59 0.22 -2.84
N PHE A 37 1.25 0.92 -3.92
CA PHE A 37 2.23 1.63 -4.74
C PHE A 37 3.01 2.65 -3.91
N LEU A 38 2.33 3.41 -3.05
CA LEU A 38 2.99 4.31 -2.09
C LEU A 38 3.94 3.56 -1.16
N ILE A 39 3.52 2.44 -0.57
CA ILE A 39 4.39 1.62 0.31
C ILE A 39 5.65 1.17 -0.44
N LEU A 40 5.49 0.70 -1.69
CA LEU A 40 6.61 0.20 -2.51
C LEU A 40 7.58 1.32 -2.93
N LEU A 41 7.17 2.59 -2.97
CA LEU A 41 8.08 3.70 -3.22
C LEU A 41 9.16 3.86 -2.14
N ALA A 42 8.98 3.27 -0.96
CA ALA A 42 10.01 3.27 0.09
C ALA A 42 11.32 2.59 -0.36
N ILE A 43 11.25 1.59 -1.26
CA ILE A 43 12.42 0.88 -1.76
C ILE A 43 13.36 1.78 -2.59
N PRO A 44 12.91 2.46 -3.65
CA PRO A 44 13.78 3.36 -4.41
C PRO A 44 14.23 4.57 -3.57
N LEU A 45 13.42 5.04 -2.61
CA LEU A 45 13.82 6.07 -1.66
C LEU A 45 15.01 5.63 -0.81
N GLU A 46 14.97 4.40 -0.28
CA GLU A 46 16.07 3.85 0.50
C GLU A 46 17.32 3.58 -0.35
N THR A 47 17.12 3.13 -1.59
CA THR A 47 18.22 2.91 -2.55
C THR A 47 18.91 4.23 -2.87
N TYR A 48 18.15 5.31 -3.05
CA TYR A 48 18.71 6.65 -3.25
C TYR A 48 19.44 7.16 -2.01
N ARG A 49 18.87 6.96 -0.81
CA ARG A 49 19.50 7.33 0.46
C ARG A 49 20.85 6.64 0.65
N THR A 50 20.91 5.33 0.43
CA THR A 50 22.14 4.54 0.56
C THR A 50 23.18 4.96 -0.46
N GLY A 51 22.77 5.23 -1.72
CA GLY A 51 23.66 5.78 -2.74
C GLY A 51 24.26 7.14 -2.39
N LEU A 52 23.50 8.02 -1.73
CA LEU A 52 24.02 9.30 -1.22
C LEU A 52 24.93 9.14 0.01
N GLY A 53 24.75 8.06 0.77
CA GLY A 53 25.53 7.77 1.97
C GLY A 53 26.91 7.17 1.70
N ASP A 54 27.13 6.57 0.51
CA ASP A 54 28.39 5.96 0.11
C ASP A 54 29.28 7.01 -0.59
N VAL A 55 30.19 7.61 0.17
CA VAL A 55 31.10 8.66 -0.33
C VAL A 55 32.55 8.16 -0.27
N GLU A 56 33.24 8.24 -1.40
CA GLU A 56 34.67 7.98 -1.49
C GLU A 56 35.44 9.26 -1.10
N ILE A 57 36.12 9.22 0.04
CA ILE A 57 36.96 10.34 0.49
C ILE A 57 38.41 10.06 0.10
N ARG A 58 39.01 11.00 -0.64
CA ARG A 58 40.45 10.98 -0.91
C ARG A 58 41.20 11.26 0.38
N GLN A 59 42.10 10.36 0.75
CA GLN A 59 42.93 10.57 1.93
C GLN A 59 43.99 11.64 1.67
N PRO A 60 44.34 12.44 2.69
CA PRO A 60 45.48 13.35 2.59
C PRO A 60 46.78 12.57 2.36
N LEU A 61 47.72 13.15 1.61
CA LEU A 61 49.03 12.51 1.40
C LEU A 61 49.77 12.37 2.74
N PRO A 62 50.39 11.21 3.01
CA PRO A 62 51.25 11.07 4.17
C PRO A 62 52.47 12.01 4.05
N PRO A 63 52.99 12.56 5.16
CA PRO A 63 54.15 13.46 5.13
C PRO A 63 55.37 12.74 4.51
N GLY A 64 55.85 13.26 3.37
CA GLY A 64 57.01 12.70 2.67
C GLY A 64 56.74 11.47 1.80
N GLY A 65 55.48 11.08 1.57
CA GLY A 65 55.12 10.01 0.64
C GLY A 65 54.74 10.52 -0.75
N GLU A 66 55.27 9.88 -1.80
CA GLU A 66 54.92 10.18 -3.20
C GLU A 66 53.61 9.52 -3.63
N ASP A 67 53.24 8.40 -3.00
CA ASP A 67 52.05 7.63 -3.34
C ASP A 67 50.78 8.20 -2.68
N ARG A 68 49.75 8.40 -3.51
CA ARG A 68 48.41 8.76 -3.02
C ARG A 68 47.76 7.51 -2.41
N PRO A 69 47.32 7.55 -1.14
CA PRO A 69 46.59 6.43 -0.57
C PRO A 69 45.31 6.17 -1.35
N GLU A 70 44.89 4.90 -1.42
CA GLU A 70 43.62 4.55 -2.03
C GLU A 70 42.46 5.26 -1.30
N PRO A 71 41.46 5.77 -2.04
CA PRO A 71 40.30 6.41 -1.44
C PRO A 71 39.57 5.45 -0.51
N VAL A 72 39.15 5.94 0.66
CA VAL A 72 38.38 5.12 1.61
C VAL A 72 36.90 5.47 1.47
N ARG A 73 36.09 4.42 1.35
CA ARG A 73 34.64 4.51 1.40
C ARG A 73 34.19 4.73 2.82
N ILE A 74 33.51 5.84 3.05
CA ILE A 74 32.91 6.16 4.35
C ILE A 74 31.40 6.16 4.15
N GLN A 75 30.72 5.28 4.87
CA GLN A 75 29.27 5.30 4.94
C GLN A 75 28.82 6.36 5.92
N THR A 76 28.19 7.40 5.40
CA THR A 76 27.54 8.41 6.24
C THR A 76 26.23 7.82 6.76
N ASN A 77 26.03 7.86 8.08
CA ASN A 77 24.83 7.32 8.72
C ASN A 77 23.64 8.26 8.44
N THR A 78 22.96 8.03 7.31
CA THR A 78 21.78 8.79 6.89
C THR A 78 20.51 8.09 7.37
N SER A 79 19.54 8.86 7.87
CA SER A 79 18.32 8.30 8.47
C SER A 79 17.34 7.77 7.41
N SER A 80 16.82 6.55 7.61
CA SER A 80 15.74 5.94 6.79
C SER A 80 14.34 6.48 7.11
N ALA A 81 14.24 7.57 7.89
CA ALA A 81 12.95 8.13 8.33
C ALA A 81 11.98 8.41 7.18
N LEU A 82 12.46 8.91 6.04
CA LEU A 82 11.63 9.20 4.88
C LEU A 82 10.97 7.94 4.30
N SER A 83 11.72 6.84 4.22
CA SER A 83 11.23 5.54 3.73
C SER A 83 10.12 5.01 4.66
N TYR A 84 10.32 5.10 5.98
CA TYR A 84 9.29 4.71 6.96
C TYR A 84 8.04 5.60 6.92
N LEU A 85 8.19 6.92 6.72
CA LEU A 85 7.06 7.83 6.59
C LEU A 85 6.18 7.48 5.39
N VAL A 86 6.79 7.09 4.27
CA VAL A 86 6.07 6.68 3.06
C VAL A 86 5.32 5.37 3.27
N ILE A 87 5.92 4.39 3.98
CA ILE A 87 5.24 3.15 4.37
C ILE A 87 4.02 3.46 5.25
N ILE A 88 4.18 4.32 6.26
CA ILE A 88 3.08 4.73 7.15
C ILE A 88 1.98 5.44 6.36
N GLY A 89 2.34 6.38 5.48
CA GLY A 89 1.40 7.11 4.64
C GLY A 89 0.58 6.18 3.73
N GLY A 90 1.22 5.25 3.03
CA GLY A 90 0.52 4.28 2.19
C GLY A 90 -0.37 3.32 3.01
N SER A 91 0.06 2.95 4.22
CA SER A 91 -0.75 2.15 5.14
C SER A 91 -2.02 2.88 5.58
N ILE A 92 -1.94 4.18 5.87
CA ILE A 92 -3.09 5.02 6.21
C ILE A 92 -4.07 5.09 5.03
N VAL A 93 -3.58 5.22 3.80
CA VAL A 93 -4.43 5.21 2.59
C VAL A 93 -5.20 3.90 2.47
N ASN A 94 -4.53 2.76 2.68
CA ASN A 94 -5.18 1.44 2.62
C ASN A 94 -6.22 1.26 3.73
N LEU A 95 -5.91 1.68 4.96
CA LEU A 95 -6.87 1.65 6.07
C LEU A 95 -8.09 2.54 5.80
N HIS A 96 -7.88 3.73 5.23
CA HIS A 96 -8.97 4.61 4.83
C HIS A 96 -9.85 3.98 3.76
N ALA A 97 -9.25 3.34 2.75
CA ALA A 97 -9.99 2.61 1.71
C ALA A 97 -10.85 1.48 2.31
N MET A 98 -10.31 0.71 3.27
CA MET A 98 -11.05 -0.34 3.97
C MET A 98 -12.21 0.19 4.79
N LYS A 99 -11.99 1.27 5.56
CA LYS A 99 -13.07 1.92 6.33
C LYS A 99 -14.18 2.43 5.43
N LYS A 100 -13.81 3.08 4.32
CA LYS A 100 -14.76 3.62 3.34
C LYS A 100 -15.55 2.49 2.67
N TYR A 101 -14.88 1.40 2.27
CA TYR A 101 -15.53 0.22 1.71
C TYR A 101 -16.50 -0.40 2.71
N HIS A 102 -16.10 -0.57 3.97
CA HIS A 102 -16.96 -1.12 5.01
C HIS A 102 -18.21 -0.27 5.24
N SER A 103 -18.06 1.06 5.34
CA SER A 103 -19.18 2.00 5.49
C SER A 103 -20.13 1.92 4.28
N ALA A 104 -19.59 2.05 3.07
CA ALA A 104 -20.39 2.01 1.84
C ALA A 104 -21.08 0.65 1.65
N TYR A 105 -20.45 -0.43 2.12
CA TYR A 105 -21.04 -1.76 2.11
C TYR A 105 -22.17 -1.90 3.15
N SER A 106 -21.96 -1.35 4.35
CA SER A 106 -22.97 -1.37 5.43
C SER A 106 -24.27 -0.65 5.06
N GLU A 107 -24.17 0.39 4.24
CA GLU A 107 -25.32 1.14 3.71
C GLU A 107 -26.14 0.33 2.68
N ILE A 108 -25.56 -0.68 2.04
CA ILE A 108 -26.20 -1.46 0.96
C ILE A 108 -26.55 -2.89 1.42
N LYS A 109 -26.02 -3.33 2.57
CA LYS A 109 -26.19 -4.67 3.15
C LYS A 109 -27.65 -5.10 3.31
N GLU A 110 -28.61 -4.18 3.41
CA GLU A 110 -30.04 -4.50 3.55
C GLU A 110 -30.62 -5.27 2.35
N LYS A 111 -29.95 -5.30 1.19
CA LYS A 111 -30.47 -5.92 -0.05
C LYS A 111 -29.79 -7.23 -0.46
N GLU A 112 -28.52 -7.46 -0.14
CA GLU A 112 -27.81 -8.73 -0.40
C GLU A 112 -26.64 -8.95 0.60
N GLU A 113 -26.57 -10.11 1.25
CA GLU A 113 -25.44 -10.49 2.12
C GLU A 113 -24.26 -11.05 1.29
N ARG A 114 -23.43 -10.18 0.69
CA ARG A 114 -22.05 -10.58 0.31
C ARG A 114 -21.08 -10.50 1.51
N PRO A 115 -20.00 -11.31 1.49
CA PRO A 115 -19.02 -11.34 2.57
C PRO A 115 -17.98 -10.20 2.43
N ALA A 116 -18.33 -8.98 2.83
CA ALA A 116 -17.42 -7.82 2.82
C ALA A 116 -16.09 -8.07 3.55
N ASN A 117 -16.11 -8.92 4.58
CA ASN A 117 -14.93 -9.26 5.37
C ASN A 117 -13.86 -10.00 4.55
N ILE A 118 -14.24 -10.74 3.49
CA ILE A 118 -13.26 -11.43 2.62
C ILE A 118 -12.48 -10.39 1.81
N PHE A 119 -13.16 -9.38 1.27
CA PHE A 119 -12.52 -8.31 0.50
C PHE A 119 -11.62 -7.44 1.37
N ILE A 120 -12.09 -7.08 2.57
CA ILE A 120 -11.28 -6.36 3.56
C ILE A 120 -10.06 -7.21 3.97
N GLY A 121 -10.26 -8.50 4.25
CA GLY A 121 -9.19 -9.43 4.59
C GLY A 121 -8.13 -9.54 3.51
N LEU A 122 -8.53 -9.61 2.24
CA LEU A 122 -7.61 -9.60 1.10
C LEU A 122 -6.80 -8.29 1.05
N GLY A 123 -7.44 -7.14 1.27
CA GLY A 123 -6.75 -5.86 1.33
C GLY A 123 -5.74 -5.77 2.47
N ILE A 124 -6.08 -6.29 3.66
CA ILE A 124 -5.17 -6.38 4.81
C ILE A 124 -3.98 -7.26 4.45
N LEU A 125 -4.22 -8.45 3.88
CA LEU A 125 -3.18 -9.39 3.50
C LEU A 125 -2.20 -8.76 2.49
N CYS A 126 -2.69 -8.15 1.42
CA CYS A 126 -1.85 -7.48 0.43
C CYS A 126 -1.04 -6.32 1.03
N THR A 127 -1.64 -5.55 1.93
CA THR A 127 -0.96 -4.45 2.62
C THR A 127 0.15 -4.97 3.53
N ALA A 128 -0.12 -6.01 4.31
CA ALA A 128 0.85 -6.62 5.22
C ALA A 128 2.03 -7.23 4.46
N ILE A 129 1.77 -7.91 3.33
CA ILE A 129 2.83 -8.44 2.45
C ILE A 129 3.71 -7.31 1.92
N ALA A 130 3.10 -6.22 1.43
CA ALA A 130 3.85 -5.08 0.90
C ALA A 130 4.73 -4.42 1.98
N ILE A 131 4.20 -4.22 3.20
CA ILE A 131 4.98 -3.70 4.33
C ILE A 131 6.12 -4.65 4.67
N GLY A 132 5.84 -5.94 4.84
CA GLY A 132 6.85 -6.95 5.18
C GLY A 132 7.98 -7.01 4.14
N TYR A 133 7.64 -6.96 2.86
CA TYR A 133 8.62 -6.90 1.77
C TYR A 133 9.47 -5.64 1.82
N CYS A 134 8.88 -4.46 2.02
CA CYS A 134 9.65 -3.22 2.16
C CYS A 134 10.58 -3.25 3.38
N LEU A 135 10.10 -3.74 4.53
CA LEU A 135 10.93 -3.87 5.72
C LEU A 135 12.13 -4.77 5.47
N MET A 136 11.93 -5.96 4.88
CA MET A 136 12.99 -6.90 4.53
C MET A 136 14.08 -6.31 3.62
N ILE A 137 13.72 -5.34 2.76
CA ILE A 137 14.68 -4.70 1.85
C ILE A 137 15.40 -3.51 2.50
N ILE A 138 14.70 -2.78 3.37
CA ILE A 138 15.22 -1.56 3.98
C ILE A 138 16.12 -1.87 5.19
N THR A 139 15.82 -2.93 5.94
CA THR A 139 16.60 -3.38 7.10
C THR A 139 17.66 -4.39 6.71
#